data_AF-A0A935TC44-F1
#
_entry.id   AF-A0A935TC44-F1
#
_cell.length_a   1.000
_cell.length_b   1.000
_cell.length_c   1.000
_cell.angle_alpha   90.00
_cell.angle_beta   90.00
_cell.angle_gamma   90.00
#
_symmetry.space_group_name_H-M   'P 1'
#
loop_
_entity.id
_entity.type
_entity.pdbx_description
1 polymer ?
#
loop_
_entity_poly.entity_id
_entity_poly.type
_entity_poly.pdbx_seq_one_letter_code
_entity_poly.pdbx_strand_id
1 'polypeptide(L)'
;MIEEVHGPVIDILCSRLPPLHQAVYVCLDGERYTFEVHRHLDESRARAIALHRTAGLRRLLPVFDSGGPLQIPVTPDCLGRLLDLFGHPLDGGLALEATEFRPIVAAPAPLAEALGMGEMLPTGIKVIDLLCPFVRGGKTGLFGGAGVGKTVLIMEFMNAIVRLHQGVSVFAGVGERIREGHELWHDMQDAGVMPRSLMVFGQMDESPGVRFRIGLSALTYAEYLRDHVAKEVLFLMDNAFRFVQAGSELSGLLGRMPATVGYQPTLLSEVAELQERISSTHSGNITAVEAVYVPADDMTDPAVGAILAHLDTTVILSRNQAAKGIYPAVDPLASGSRMMDRVTLGDRHYRVAQTVREHLARYRELEDIIAMLGMEALSEADRRTVLRARLLERYLTQPFFVVADHTGIAGASVPLATTLADCEDFIKGSYDELPEDRCYMRAGMEGVR
;
A
#
# COMPACT_ATOMS: atom_id res chain seq x y z
N MET A 1 -13.46 -33.72 -14.20
CA MET A 1 -14.72 -33.14 -14.73
C MET A 1 -15.39 -32.34 -13.65
N ILE A 2 -16.10 -31.26 -13.99
CA ILE A 2 -16.88 -30.50 -12.99
C ILE A 2 -18.02 -31.39 -12.47
N GLU A 3 -18.09 -31.55 -11.15
CA GLU A 3 -19.17 -32.26 -10.46
C GLU A 3 -20.21 -31.30 -9.89
N GLU A 4 -19.76 -30.26 -9.19
CA GLU A 4 -20.63 -29.24 -8.57
C GLU A 4 -20.08 -27.82 -8.79
N VAL A 5 -20.97 -26.83 -8.80
CA VAL A 5 -20.64 -25.40 -8.93
C VAL A 5 -21.41 -24.62 -7.87
N HIS A 6 -20.69 -24.05 -6.91
CA HIS A 6 -21.21 -23.28 -5.77
C HIS A 6 -20.64 -21.86 -5.83
N GLY A 7 -21.25 -21.00 -6.65
CA GLY A 7 -20.73 -19.65 -6.89
C GLY A 7 -19.31 -19.71 -7.51
N PRO A 8 -18.27 -19.13 -6.87
CA PRO A 8 -16.88 -19.20 -7.32
C PRO A 8 -16.14 -20.47 -6.83
N VAL A 9 -16.80 -21.38 -6.11
CA VAL A 9 -16.18 -22.66 -5.68
C VAL A 9 -16.72 -23.78 -6.56
N ILE A 10 -15.83 -24.61 -7.08
CA ILE A 10 -16.20 -25.79 -7.87
C ILE A 10 -15.63 -27.06 -7.26
N ASP A 11 -16.41 -28.14 -7.35
CA ASP A 11 -15.94 -29.47 -7.01
C ASP A 11 -15.68 -30.25 -8.30
N ILE A 12 -14.52 -30.88 -8.37
CA ILE A 12 -13.98 -31.53 -9.56
C ILE A 12 -13.76 -33.00 -9.24
N LEU A 13 -14.37 -33.86 -10.04
CA LEU A 13 -14.06 -35.29 -10.07
C LEU A 13 -12.77 -35.51 -10.87
N CYS A 14 -11.77 -36.08 -10.21
CA CYS A 14 -10.42 -36.26 -10.69
C CYS A 14 -10.10 -37.76 -10.84
N SER A 15 -9.46 -38.13 -11.94
CA SER A 15 -8.84 -39.46 -12.07
C SER A 15 -7.58 -39.59 -11.23
N ARG A 16 -6.88 -38.48 -11.04
CA ARG A 16 -5.74 -38.30 -10.13
C ARG A 16 -5.88 -36.93 -9.49
N LEU A 17 -5.78 -36.86 -8.16
CA LEU A 17 -5.84 -35.59 -7.43
C LEU A 17 -4.64 -34.70 -7.81
N PRO A 18 -4.88 -33.48 -8.33
CA PRO A 18 -3.82 -32.49 -8.49
C PRO A 18 -3.37 -31.98 -7.11
N PRO A 19 -2.08 -31.63 -6.92
CA PRO A 19 -1.60 -30.91 -5.74
C PRO A 19 -2.42 -29.68 -5.36
N LEU A 20 -2.32 -29.26 -4.10
CA LEU A 20 -2.86 -27.96 -3.68
C LEU A 20 -2.14 -26.83 -4.41
N HIS A 21 -2.85 -25.73 -4.65
CA HIS A 21 -2.42 -24.57 -5.44
C HIS A 21 -2.18 -24.85 -6.93
N GLN A 22 -2.41 -26.08 -7.41
CA GLN A 22 -2.32 -26.39 -8.82
C GLN A 22 -3.42 -25.68 -9.60
N ALA A 23 -3.05 -25.05 -10.72
CA ALA A 23 -4.02 -24.47 -11.64
C ALA A 23 -4.64 -25.58 -12.50
N VAL A 24 -5.95 -25.55 -12.61
CA VAL A 24 -6.73 -26.39 -13.53
C VAL A 24 -7.64 -25.50 -14.35
N TYR A 25 -8.08 -25.96 -15.52
CA TYR A 25 -8.86 -25.10 -16.40
C TYR A 25 -9.92 -25.86 -17.19
N VAL A 26 -10.89 -25.10 -17.67
CA VAL A 26 -11.94 -25.53 -18.59
C VAL A 26 -11.91 -24.63 -19.81
N CYS A 27 -12.13 -25.22 -20.99
CA CYS A 27 -12.34 -24.46 -22.22
C CYS A 27 -13.85 -24.34 -22.46
N LEU A 28 -14.36 -23.12 -22.46
CA LEU A 28 -15.77 -22.81 -22.71
C LEU A 28 -15.84 -21.69 -23.75
N ASP A 29 -16.56 -21.91 -24.85
CA ASP A 29 -16.77 -20.92 -25.91
C ASP A 29 -15.47 -20.29 -26.47
N GLY A 30 -14.38 -21.07 -26.50
CA GLY A 30 -13.06 -20.63 -26.97
C GLY A 30 -12.22 -19.89 -25.93
N GLU A 31 -12.75 -19.64 -24.74
CA GLU A 31 -12.07 -19.00 -23.62
C GLU A 31 -11.59 -20.02 -22.58
N ARG A 32 -10.51 -19.69 -21.87
CA ARG A 32 -9.93 -20.50 -20.80
C ARG A 32 -10.38 -19.99 -19.44
N TYR A 33 -11.15 -20.81 -18.72
CA TYR A 33 -11.60 -20.54 -17.36
C TYR A 33 -10.66 -21.26 -16.40
N THR A 34 -9.89 -20.51 -15.62
CA THR A 34 -8.87 -21.05 -14.71
C THR A 34 -9.39 -21.13 -13.28
N PHE A 35 -9.02 -22.20 -12.59
CA PHE A 35 -9.33 -22.49 -11.20
C PHE A 35 -8.06 -22.91 -10.46
N GLU A 36 -8.00 -22.67 -9.16
CA GLU A 36 -6.90 -23.10 -8.29
C GLU A 36 -7.39 -24.18 -7.33
N VAL A 37 -6.74 -25.34 -7.30
CA VAL A 37 -7.07 -26.42 -6.36
C VAL A 37 -6.76 -25.99 -4.94
N HIS A 38 -7.78 -26.02 -4.08
CA HIS A 38 -7.70 -25.50 -2.71
C HIS A 38 -7.73 -26.61 -1.65
N ARG A 39 -8.46 -27.69 -1.90
CA ARG A 39 -8.62 -28.80 -0.94
C ARG A 39 -8.92 -30.11 -1.64
N HIS A 40 -8.43 -31.24 -1.08
CA HIS A 40 -8.93 -32.57 -1.42
C HIS A 40 -10.10 -32.94 -0.51
N LEU A 41 -11.22 -33.33 -1.10
CA LEU A 41 -12.43 -33.74 -0.37
C LEU A 41 -12.37 -35.23 -0.03
N ASP A 42 -11.86 -36.03 -0.97
CA ASP A 42 -11.55 -37.45 -0.82
C ASP A 42 -10.54 -37.88 -1.91
N GLU A 43 -10.35 -39.19 -2.09
CA GLU A 43 -9.39 -39.81 -3.02
C GLU A 43 -9.62 -39.46 -4.50
N SER A 44 -10.80 -38.96 -4.86
CA SER A 44 -11.21 -38.71 -6.24
C SER A 44 -11.77 -37.31 -6.47
N ARG A 45 -12.03 -36.53 -5.41
CA ARG A 45 -12.65 -35.21 -5.53
C ARG A 45 -11.75 -34.11 -4.97
N ALA A 46 -11.56 -33.06 -5.77
CA ALA A 46 -10.86 -31.85 -5.39
C ALA A 46 -11.80 -30.64 -5.45
N ARG A 47 -11.67 -29.75 -4.49
CA ARG A 47 -12.36 -28.45 -4.45
C ARG A 47 -11.40 -27.37 -4.94
N ALA A 48 -11.85 -26.56 -5.88
CA ALA A 48 -11.07 -25.47 -6.48
C ALA A 48 -11.83 -24.13 -6.40
N ILE A 49 -11.07 -23.05 -6.36
CA ILE A 49 -11.59 -21.67 -6.41
C ILE A 49 -11.46 -21.12 -7.83
N ALA A 50 -12.47 -20.43 -8.31
CA ALA A 50 -12.48 -19.83 -9.64
C ALA A 50 -11.69 -18.53 -9.67
N LEU A 51 -10.71 -18.45 -10.56
CA LEU A 51 -9.96 -17.24 -10.90
C LEU A 51 -10.57 -16.55 -12.14
N HIS A 52 -11.85 -16.82 -12.39
CA HIS A 52 -12.61 -16.31 -13.53
C HIS A 52 -14.11 -16.29 -13.17
N ARG A 53 -14.95 -15.71 -14.02
CA ARG A 53 -16.42 -15.80 -13.87
C ARG A 53 -16.87 -17.27 -13.95
N THR A 54 -17.90 -17.64 -13.19
CA THR A 54 -18.46 -19.01 -13.21
C THR A 54 -19.77 -19.14 -13.97
N ALA A 55 -20.29 -18.01 -14.49
CA ALA A 55 -21.45 -18.01 -15.37
C ALA A 55 -21.20 -18.87 -16.61
N GLY A 56 -22.15 -19.74 -16.96
CA GLY A 56 -22.05 -20.63 -18.11
C GLY A 56 -21.39 -21.99 -17.84
N LEU A 57 -20.73 -22.18 -16.69
CA LEU A 57 -20.20 -23.48 -16.28
C LEU A 57 -21.32 -24.50 -16.08
N ARG A 58 -21.07 -25.73 -16.51
CA ARG A 58 -22.01 -26.85 -16.42
C ARG A 58 -21.31 -28.06 -15.84
N ARG A 59 -22.08 -28.90 -15.14
CA ARG A 59 -21.60 -30.21 -14.69
C ARG A 59 -21.18 -31.05 -15.89
N LEU A 60 -20.26 -31.99 -15.64
CA LEU A 60 -19.66 -32.89 -16.63
C LEU A 60 -18.73 -32.22 -17.65
N LEU A 61 -18.46 -30.90 -17.53
CA LEU A 61 -17.43 -30.28 -18.35
C LEU A 61 -16.05 -30.91 -18.05
N PRO A 62 -15.25 -31.22 -19.08
CA PRO A 62 -13.90 -31.72 -18.90
C PRO A 62 -13.03 -30.63 -18.26
N VAL A 63 -12.31 -31.01 -17.22
CA VAL A 63 -11.34 -30.14 -16.53
C VAL A 63 -9.97 -30.67 -16.86
N PHE A 64 -9.08 -29.79 -17.29
CA PHE A 64 -7.72 -30.09 -17.70
C PHE A 64 -6.74 -29.60 -16.64
N ASP A 65 -5.73 -30.43 -16.39
CA ASP A 65 -4.63 -30.08 -15.51
C ASP A 65 -3.63 -29.19 -16.27
N SER A 66 -3.20 -28.08 -15.67
CA SER A 66 -2.15 -27.24 -16.26
C SER A 66 -0.73 -27.76 -15.98
N GLY A 67 -0.58 -28.73 -15.07
CA GLY A 67 0.70 -29.34 -14.70
C GLY A 67 1.49 -28.58 -13.63
N GLY A 68 1.00 -27.43 -13.15
CA GLY A 68 1.65 -26.64 -12.11
C GLY A 68 0.72 -25.58 -11.51
N PRO A 69 1.23 -24.75 -10.58
CA PRO A 69 0.47 -23.61 -10.05
C PRO A 69 0.21 -22.58 -11.15
N LEU A 70 -0.65 -21.59 -10.86
CA LEU A 70 -0.80 -20.45 -11.76
C LEU A 70 0.53 -19.71 -11.89
N GLN A 71 0.99 -19.53 -13.13
CA GLN A 71 2.21 -18.81 -13.48
C GLN A 71 1.89 -17.60 -14.35
N ILE A 72 2.68 -16.55 -14.20
CA ILE A 72 2.58 -15.30 -14.96
C ILE A 72 3.85 -15.05 -15.77
N PRO A 73 3.74 -14.42 -16.95
CA PRO A 73 4.90 -14.04 -17.75
C PRO A 73 5.61 -12.86 -17.10
N VAL A 74 6.92 -12.98 -16.83
CA VAL A 74 7.72 -11.85 -16.31
C VAL A 74 8.80 -11.46 -17.31
N THR A 75 8.99 -10.15 -17.44
CA THR A 75 9.95 -9.51 -18.35
C THR A 75 10.17 -8.07 -17.87
N PRO A 76 11.33 -7.43 -18.12
CA PRO A 76 11.53 -6.02 -17.79
C PRO A 76 10.56 -5.10 -18.55
N ASP A 77 10.07 -5.55 -19.70
CA ASP A 77 9.10 -4.84 -20.54
C ASP A 77 7.68 -4.82 -19.94
N CYS A 78 7.49 -5.35 -18.72
CA CYS A 78 6.27 -5.17 -17.95
C CYS A 78 6.13 -3.74 -17.39
N LEU A 79 7.23 -2.99 -17.28
CA LEU A 79 7.18 -1.59 -16.87
C LEU A 79 6.45 -0.76 -17.94
N GLY A 80 5.60 0.16 -17.49
CA GLY A 80 4.71 0.93 -18.35
C GLY A 80 3.38 0.26 -18.67
N ARG A 81 3.11 -0.95 -18.16
CA ARG A 81 1.94 -1.75 -18.51
C ARG A 81 0.87 -1.76 -17.43
N LEU A 82 -0.38 -1.95 -17.86
CA LEU A 82 -1.52 -2.29 -17.00
C LEU A 82 -1.96 -3.73 -17.31
N LEU A 83 -1.89 -4.62 -16.31
CA LEU A 83 -2.10 -6.06 -16.47
C LEU A 83 -3.21 -6.61 -15.56
N ASP A 84 -3.80 -7.74 -15.94
CA ASP A 84 -4.69 -8.55 -15.10
C ASP A 84 -3.92 -9.56 -14.22
N LEU A 85 -4.66 -10.40 -13.49
CA LEU A 85 -4.09 -11.48 -12.66
C LEU A 85 -3.13 -12.41 -13.40
N PHE A 86 -3.42 -12.68 -14.68
CA PHE A 86 -2.72 -13.65 -15.53
C PHE A 86 -1.55 -13.02 -16.29
N GLY A 87 -1.35 -11.70 -16.19
CA GLY A 87 -0.37 -10.95 -16.97
C GLY A 87 -0.86 -10.58 -18.37
N HIS A 88 -2.16 -10.67 -18.66
CA HIS A 88 -2.72 -10.15 -19.89
C HIS A 88 -2.87 -8.63 -19.82
N PRO A 89 -2.66 -7.92 -20.93
CA PRO A 89 -2.75 -6.48 -20.96
C PRO A 89 -4.20 -5.98 -20.89
N LEU A 90 -4.44 -5.01 -20.00
CA LEU A 90 -5.68 -4.24 -19.88
C LEU A 90 -5.53 -2.83 -20.49
N ASP A 91 -4.30 -2.44 -20.86
CA ASP A 91 -3.98 -1.16 -21.51
C ASP A 91 -4.20 -1.14 -23.04
N GLY A 92 -4.67 -2.25 -23.62
CA GLY A 92 -4.81 -2.41 -25.07
C GLY A 92 -3.48 -2.61 -25.83
N GLY A 93 -2.35 -2.73 -25.11
CA GLY A 93 -1.07 -3.10 -25.69
C GLY A 93 -0.98 -4.59 -26.03
N LEU A 94 0.15 -4.99 -26.62
CA LEU A 94 0.42 -6.40 -26.95
C LEU A 94 0.66 -7.23 -25.69
N ALA A 95 0.43 -8.54 -25.80
CA ALA A 95 0.78 -9.50 -24.75
C ALA A 95 2.29 -9.44 -24.46
N LEU A 96 2.66 -9.68 -23.20
CA LEU A 96 4.06 -9.67 -22.79
C LEU A 96 4.82 -10.82 -23.45
N GLU A 97 5.97 -10.51 -24.04
CA GLU A 97 6.95 -11.52 -24.43
C GLU A 97 7.71 -11.96 -23.17
N ALA A 98 7.35 -13.15 -22.66
CA ALA A 98 7.88 -13.66 -21.41
C ALA A 98 9.37 -14.01 -21.54
N THR A 99 10.20 -13.44 -20.67
CA THR A 99 11.59 -13.91 -20.46
C THR A 99 11.56 -15.23 -19.68
N GLU A 100 10.69 -15.30 -18.67
CA GLU A 100 10.42 -16.50 -17.89
C GLU A 100 8.97 -16.48 -17.38
N PHE A 101 8.51 -17.62 -16.86
CA PHE A 101 7.22 -17.74 -16.16
C PHE A 101 7.46 -17.99 -14.68
N ARG A 102 6.85 -17.19 -13.81
CA ARG A 102 6.96 -17.34 -12.35
C ARG A 102 5.62 -17.74 -11.72
N PRO A 103 5.61 -18.67 -10.76
CA PRO A 103 4.39 -19.00 -10.02
C PRO A 103 3.97 -17.85 -9.12
N ILE A 104 2.67 -17.55 -9.06
CA ILE A 104 2.18 -16.47 -8.20
C ILE A 104 2.15 -16.86 -6.72
N VAL A 105 2.01 -18.15 -6.41
CA VAL A 105 2.12 -18.71 -5.06
C VAL A 105 3.51 -19.29 -4.92
N ALA A 106 4.33 -18.66 -4.08
CA ALA A 106 5.73 -19.01 -3.85
C ALA A 106 6.05 -18.92 -2.36
N ALA A 107 7.08 -19.64 -1.93
CA ALA A 107 7.61 -19.48 -0.58
C ALA A 107 8.33 -18.13 -0.44
N PRO A 108 8.34 -17.51 0.75
CA PRO A 108 9.15 -16.33 1.01
C PRO A 108 10.64 -16.64 0.88
N ALA A 109 11.45 -15.58 0.77
CA ALA A 109 12.90 -15.72 0.72
C ALA A 109 13.41 -16.50 1.95
N PRO A 110 14.38 -17.43 1.79
CA PRO A 110 14.98 -18.12 2.91
C PRO A 110 15.57 -17.14 3.92
N LEU A 111 15.50 -17.47 5.22
CA LEU A 111 16.05 -16.60 6.28
C LEU A 111 17.53 -16.25 6.09
N ALA A 112 18.31 -17.14 5.45
CA ALA A 112 19.72 -16.90 5.15
C ALA A 112 19.96 -15.83 4.09
N GLU A 113 18.97 -15.55 3.24
CA GLU A 113 19.01 -14.53 2.18
C GLU A 113 18.25 -13.26 2.54
N ALA A 114 17.32 -13.36 3.50
CA ALA A 114 16.55 -12.24 4.01
C ALA A 114 17.45 -11.27 4.77
N LEU A 115 17.41 -10.00 4.38
CA LEU A 115 18.05 -8.91 5.09
C LEU A 115 17.08 -8.30 6.10
N GLY A 116 17.59 -7.96 7.28
CA GLY A 116 16.84 -7.19 8.27
C GLY A 116 16.49 -5.79 7.76
N MET A 117 15.68 -5.08 8.54
CA MET A 117 15.28 -3.71 8.23
C MET A 117 16.51 -2.82 7.95
N GLY A 118 16.47 -2.14 6.81
CA GLY A 118 17.55 -1.27 6.37
C GLY A 118 17.54 0.11 7.02
N GLU A 119 18.29 1.02 6.41
CA GLU A 119 18.32 2.43 6.79
C GLU A 119 17.00 3.14 6.44
N MET A 120 16.85 4.35 6.97
CA MET A 120 15.78 5.26 6.57
C MET A 120 15.78 5.45 5.04
N LEU A 121 14.60 5.43 4.45
CA LEU A 121 14.39 5.73 3.04
C LEU A 121 13.81 7.15 2.89
N PRO A 122 14.61 8.16 2.51
CA PRO A 122 14.11 9.52 2.32
C PRO A 122 13.03 9.57 1.23
N THR A 123 11.88 10.14 1.57
CA THR A 123 10.77 10.36 0.63
C THR A 123 10.79 11.77 0.06
N GLY A 124 11.45 12.72 0.74
CA GLY A 124 11.40 14.14 0.41
C GLY A 124 10.10 14.81 0.84
N ILE A 125 9.23 14.10 1.59
CA ILE A 125 7.99 14.63 2.16
C ILE A 125 8.22 14.95 3.63
N LYS A 126 8.14 16.24 4.00
CA LYS A 126 8.54 16.74 5.32
C LYS A 126 7.92 15.99 6.49
N VAL A 127 6.61 15.81 6.50
CA VAL A 127 5.90 15.14 7.61
C VAL A 127 6.24 13.65 7.72
N ILE A 128 6.48 12.98 6.59
CA ILE A 128 6.84 11.56 6.56
C ILE A 128 8.27 11.41 7.08
N ASP A 129 9.22 12.07 6.44
CA ASP A 129 10.64 11.96 6.79
C ASP A 129 10.93 12.41 8.23
N LEU A 130 10.20 13.41 8.73
CA LEU A 130 10.38 13.89 10.11
C LEU A 130 9.74 12.96 11.15
N LEU A 131 8.46 12.60 10.98
CA LEU A 131 7.62 12.04 12.07
C LEU A 131 7.28 10.57 11.93
N CYS A 132 7.28 10.02 10.72
CA CYS A 132 6.95 8.62 10.45
C CYS A 132 7.81 8.10 9.27
N PRO A 133 9.14 8.09 9.44
CA PRO A 133 10.07 7.84 8.35
C PRO A 133 9.91 6.43 7.80
N PHE A 134 10.02 6.32 6.47
CA PHE A 134 10.00 5.04 5.78
C PHE A 134 11.32 4.30 5.99
N VAL A 135 11.22 2.99 5.94
CA VAL A 135 12.37 2.10 6.11
C VAL A 135 12.58 1.36 4.80
N ARG A 136 13.83 1.34 4.33
CA ARG A 136 14.18 0.55 3.15
C ARG A 136 13.90 -0.92 3.43
N GLY A 137 13.07 -1.53 2.59
CA GLY A 137 12.64 -2.92 2.78
C GLY A 137 11.53 -3.11 3.81
N GLY A 138 11.04 -2.03 4.41
CA GLY A 138 9.98 -2.07 5.41
C GLY A 138 8.59 -2.02 4.79
N LYS A 139 7.60 -2.23 5.64
CA LYS A 139 6.17 -2.19 5.28
C LYS A 139 5.48 -1.00 5.94
N THR A 140 4.79 -0.20 5.15
CA THR A 140 4.06 0.97 5.61
C THR A 140 2.57 0.80 5.39
N GLY A 141 1.77 0.98 6.44
CA GLY A 141 0.32 1.07 6.31
C GLY A 141 -0.13 2.51 6.16
N LEU A 142 -0.91 2.80 5.12
CA LEU A 142 -1.58 4.06 4.87
C LEU A 142 -3.06 3.94 5.24
N PHE A 143 -3.44 4.55 6.35
CA PHE A 143 -4.80 4.52 6.89
C PHE A 143 -5.51 5.83 6.56
N GLY A 144 -6.78 5.76 6.17
CA GLY A 144 -7.55 6.99 5.92
C GLY A 144 -8.86 6.74 5.20
N GLY A 145 -9.82 7.64 5.46
CA GLY A 145 -11.13 7.64 4.80
C GLY A 145 -11.05 8.05 3.32
N ALA A 146 -12.20 8.09 2.65
CA ALA A 146 -12.28 8.64 1.29
C ALA A 146 -12.00 10.15 1.30
N GLY A 147 -11.34 10.65 0.24
CA GLY A 147 -11.14 12.09 0.02
C GLY A 147 -10.03 12.76 0.83
N VAL A 148 -9.28 12.03 1.67
CA VAL A 148 -8.17 12.60 2.46
C VAL A 148 -6.83 12.67 1.70
N GLY A 149 -6.80 12.28 0.42
CA GLY A 149 -5.61 12.36 -0.43
C GLY A 149 -4.71 11.12 -0.43
N LYS A 150 -5.22 9.92 -0.12
CA LYS A 150 -4.45 8.65 -0.17
C LYS A 150 -3.77 8.42 -1.52
N THR A 151 -4.55 8.46 -2.60
CA THR A 151 -4.07 8.23 -3.97
C THR A 151 -3.00 9.25 -4.38
N VAL A 152 -3.23 10.52 -4.05
CA VAL A 152 -2.26 11.61 -4.29
C VAL A 152 -0.95 11.34 -3.57
N LEU A 153 -1.00 10.90 -2.31
CA LEU A 153 0.21 10.56 -1.55
C LEU A 153 0.93 9.32 -2.11
N ILE A 154 0.19 8.30 -2.55
CA ILE A 154 0.75 7.10 -3.20
C ILE A 154 1.49 7.49 -4.49
N MET A 155 0.87 8.30 -5.35
CA MET A 155 1.51 8.79 -6.58
C MET A 155 2.76 9.63 -6.29
N GLU A 156 2.72 10.46 -5.25
CA GLU A 156 3.89 11.24 -4.84
C GLU A 156 5.02 10.34 -4.35
N PHE A 157 4.74 9.25 -3.63
CA PHE A 157 5.75 8.25 -3.26
C PHE A 157 6.36 7.55 -4.48
N MET A 158 5.56 7.19 -5.49
CA MET A 158 6.07 6.63 -6.75
C MET A 158 7.03 7.60 -7.43
N ASN A 159 6.62 8.87 -7.55
CA ASN A 159 7.45 9.92 -8.11
C ASN A 159 8.75 10.10 -7.31
N ALA A 160 8.68 10.06 -5.97
CA ALA A 160 9.86 10.14 -5.10
C ALA A 160 10.83 8.98 -5.31
N ILE A 161 10.35 7.74 -5.42
CA ILE A 161 11.20 6.56 -5.65
C ILE A 161 11.93 6.63 -6.99
N VAL A 162 11.23 7.08 -8.04
CA VAL A 162 11.84 7.25 -9.37
C VAL A 162 12.88 8.37 -9.35
N ARG A 163 12.56 9.53 -8.76
CA ARG A 163 13.44 10.72 -8.76
C ARG A 163 14.64 10.61 -7.82
N LEU A 164 14.43 10.09 -6.61
CA LEU A 164 15.44 10.08 -5.54
C LEU A 164 16.27 8.80 -5.54
N HIS A 165 15.68 7.66 -5.91
CA HIS A 165 16.29 6.35 -5.74
C HIS A 165 16.51 5.60 -7.06
N GLN A 166 16.09 6.16 -8.20
CA GLN A 166 16.11 5.51 -9.52
C GLN A 166 15.45 4.12 -9.52
N GLY A 167 14.48 3.93 -8.62
CA GLY A 167 13.78 2.67 -8.43
C GLY A 167 12.64 2.48 -9.43
N VAL A 168 11.89 1.38 -9.22
CA VAL A 168 10.67 1.07 -9.96
C VAL A 168 9.51 0.85 -8.99
N SER A 169 8.28 1.00 -9.47
CA SER A 169 7.08 0.80 -8.66
C SER A 169 6.21 -0.32 -9.23
N VAL A 170 5.58 -1.12 -8.35
CA VAL A 170 4.54 -2.08 -8.74
C VAL A 170 3.29 -1.77 -7.93
N PHE A 171 2.21 -1.45 -8.62
CA PHE A 171 0.91 -1.14 -8.02
C PHE A 171 -0.04 -2.33 -8.17
N ALA A 172 -0.53 -2.84 -7.05
CA ALA A 172 -1.53 -3.88 -6.94
C ALA A 172 -2.90 -3.25 -6.61
N GLY A 173 -3.79 -3.21 -7.61
CA GLY A 173 -5.18 -2.77 -7.45
C GLY A 173 -6.06 -3.94 -7.03
N VAL A 174 -6.21 -4.16 -5.73
CA VAL A 174 -6.93 -5.29 -5.14
C VAL A 174 -8.37 -4.90 -4.84
N GLY A 175 -9.30 -5.39 -5.66
CA GLY A 175 -10.71 -5.06 -5.54
C GLY A 175 -10.97 -3.57 -5.69
N GLU A 176 -10.28 -2.92 -6.63
CA GLU A 176 -10.44 -1.50 -6.91
C GLU A 176 -11.67 -1.23 -7.78
N ARG A 177 -12.27 -0.05 -7.62
CA ARG A 177 -13.37 0.36 -8.50
C ARG A 177 -12.81 0.64 -9.89
N ILE A 178 -13.47 0.11 -10.93
CA ILE A 178 -13.06 0.29 -12.33
C ILE A 178 -12.82 1.77 -12.67
N ARG A 179 -13.75 2.66 -12.26
CA ARG A 179 -13.63 4.10 -12.47
C ARG A 179 -12.39 4.70 -11.79
N GLU A 180 -12.14 4.35 -10.52
CA GLU A 180 -11.02 4.88 -9.74
C GLU A 180 -9.68 4.36 -10.28
N GLY A 181 -9.63 3.08 -10.67
CA GLY A 181 -8.46 2.50 -11.33
C GLY A 181 -8.17 3.13 -12.69
N HIS A 182 -9.21 3.45 -13.47
CA HIS A 182 -9.06 4.13 -14.76
C HIS A 182 -8.55 5.56 -14.60
N GLU A 183 -9.12 6.33 -13.66
CA GLU A 183 -8.65 7.67 -13.29
C GLU A 183 -7.18 7.61 -12.85
N LEU A 184 -6.83 6.70 -11.94
CA LEU A 184 -5.46 6.53 -11.46
C LEU A 184 -4.46 6.20 -12.57
N TRP A 185 -4.83 5.32 -13.51
CA TRP A 185 -3.97 4.95 -14.63
C TRP A 185 -3.68 6.15 -15.55
N HIS A 186 -4.66 7.04 -15.75
CA HIS A 186 -4.46 8.28 -16.50
C HIS A 186 -3.65 9.31 -15.71
N ASP A 187 -3.95 9.51 -14.43
CA ASP A 187 -3.20 10.41 -13.55
C ASP A 187 -1.71 10.01 -13.49
N MET A 188 -1.40 8.71 -13.45
CA MET A 188 -0.04 8.19 -13.47
C MET A 188 0.69 8.41 -14.81
N GLN A 189 -0.05 8.39 -15.92
CA GLN A 189 0.50 8.73 -17.24
C GLN A 189 0.82 10.22 -17.33
N ASP A 190 -0.12 11.06 -16.93
CA ASP A 190 0.01 12.52 -16.95
C ASP A 190 1.13 13.00 -16.02
N ALA A 191 1.25 12.37 -14.84
CA ALA A 191 2.36 12.62 -13.91
C ALA A 191 3.72 12.07 -14.40
N GLY A 192 3.76 11.31 -15.50
CA GLY A 192 4.98 10.76 -16.07
C GLY A 192 5.66 9.65 -15.25
N VAL A 193 4.92 9.02 -14.31
CA VAL A 193 5.47 7.94 -13.45
C VAL A 193 5.32 6.55 -14.06
N MET A 194 4.39 6.39 -15.01
CA MET A 194 4.07 5.11 -15.64
C MET A 194 5.28 4.39 -16.28
N PRO A 195 6.24 5.04 -16.97
CA PRO A 195 7.37 4.34 -17.61
C PRO A 195 8.28 3.54 -16.65
N ARG A 196 8.23 3.84 -15.35
CA ARG A 196 8.99 3.14 -14.30
C ARG A 196 8.07 2.39 -13.34
N SER A 197 6.82 2.18 -13.74
CA SER A 197 5.78 1.58 -12.90
C SER A 197 5.06 0.47 -13.65
N LEU A 198 4.65 -0.56 -12.94
CA LEU A 198 3.74 -1.59 -13.42
C LEU A 198 2.45 -1.50 -12.61
N MET A 199 1.30 -1.62 -13.27
CA MET A 199 0.00 -1.70 -12.61
C MET A 199 -0.62 -3.07 -12.86
N VAL A 200 -1.09 -3.73 -11.80
CA VAL A 200 -1.71 -5.07 -11.84
C VAL A 200 -3.05 -4.99 -11.13
N PHE A 201 -4.15 -5.15 -11.86
CA PHE A 201 -5.50 -4.89 -11.38
C PHE A 201 -6.35 -6.16 -11.28
N GLY A 202 -7.05 -6.27 -10.15
CA GLY A 202 -8.08 -7.25 -9.89
C GLY A 202 -9.33 -6.48 -9.45
N GLN A 203 -10.27 -6.25 -10.36
CA GLN A 203 -11.34 -5.26 -10.17
C GLN A 203 -12.43 -5.75 -9.21
N MET A 204 -13.26 -4.85 -8.70
CA MET A 204 -14.36 -5.20 -7.77
C MET A 204 -15.38 -6.18 -8.33
N ASP A 205 -15.61 -6.17 -9.65
CA ASP A 205 -16.58 -7.02 -10.34
C ASP A 205 -16.03 -8.40 -10.68
N GLU A 206 -14.74 -8.65 -10.43
CA GLU A 206 -14.13 -9.96 -10.63
C GLU A 206 -14.44 -10.94 -9.49
N SER A 207 -14.19 -12.23 -9.77
CA SER A 207 -14.35 -13.30 -8.76
C SER A 207 -13.56 -12.98 -7.49
N PRO A 208 -14.08 -13.31 -6.29
CA PRO A 208 -13.28 -13.19 -5.06
C PRO A 208 -11.98 -13.99 -5.14
N GLY A 209 -11.90 -15.06 -5.95
CA GLY A 209 -10.65 -15.77 -6.24
C GLY A 209 -9.59 -14.87 -6.89
N VAL A 210 -9.99 -14.01 -7.83
CA VAL A 210 -9.07 -13.05 -8.48
C VAL A 210 -8.60 -12.00 -7.46
N ARG A 211 -9.53 -11.38 -6.74
CA ARG A 211 -9.20 -10.39 -5.70
C ARG A 211 -8.31 -10.96 -4.59
N PHE A 212 -8.44 -12.25 -4.28
CA PHE A 212 -7.61 -12.94 -3.30
C PHE A 212 -6.19 -13.26 -3.83
N ARG A 213 -5.98 -13.34 -5.16
CA ARG A 213 -4.68 -13.71 -5.76
C ARG A 213 -3.94 -12.56 -6.43
N ILE A 214 -4.62 -11.46 -6.75
CA ILE A 214 -4.02 -10.35 -7.49
C ILE A 214 -2.82 -9.71 -6.75
N GLY A 215 -2.88 -9.60 -5.42
CA GLY A 215 -1.77 -9.10 -4.61
C GLY A 215 -0.51 -9.97 -4.75
N LEU A 216 -0.67 -11.30 -4.82
CA LEU A 216 0.43 -12.25 -5.03
C LEU A 216 1.00 -12.18 -6.46
N SER A 217 0.13 -11.97 -7.47
CA SER A 217 0.58 -11.75 -8.85
C SER A 217 1.42 -10.48 -8.98
N ALA A 218 0.94 -9.37 -8.44
CA ALA A 218 1.70 -8.12 -8.40
C ALA A 218 3.01 -8.26 -7.62
N LEU A 219 3.00 -8.94 -6.46
CA LEU A 219 4.21 -9.18 -5.68
C LEU A 219 5.23 -10.04 -6.45
N THR A 220 4.78 -10.98 -7.27
CA THR A 220 5.66 -11.81 -8.11
C THR A 220 6.40 -10.96 -9.16
N TYR A 221 5.75 -9.94 -9.73
CA TYR A 221 6.45 -8.95 -10.55
C TYR A 221 7.42 -8.10 -9.75
N ALA A 222 7.05 -7.67 -8.53
CA ALA A 222 7.93 -6.89 -7.67
C ALA A 222 9.20 -7.69 -7.27
N GLU A 223 9.05 -8.98 -6.96
CA GLU A 223 10.17 -9.90 -6.71
C GLU A 223 11.05 -10.04 -7.95
N TYR A 224 10.47 -10.25 -9.14
CA TYR A 224 11.22 -10.29 -10.39
C TYR A 224 12.03 -8.99 -10.63
N LEU A 225 11.40 -7.84 -10.46
CA LEU A 225 12.05 -6.54 -10.66
C LEU A 225 13.16 -6.31 -9.62
N ARG A 226 12.98 -6.73 -8.36
CA ARG A 226 14.01 -6.69 -7.31
C ARG A 226 15.22 -7.53 -7.68
N ASP A 227 14.96 -8.73 -8.22
CA ASP A 227 16.00 -9.71 -8.50
C ASP A 227 16.82 -9.37 -9.76
N HIS A 228 16.21 -8.68 -10.74
CA HIS A 228 16.81 -8.52 -12.07
C HIS A 228 16.93 -7.09 -12.61
N VAL A 229 16.11 -6.14 -12.15
CA VAL A 229 15.97 -4.83 -12.82
C VAL A 229 16.45 -3.67 -11.96
N ALA A 230 15.94 -3.57 -10.72
CA ALA A 230 16.22 -2.43 -9.86
C ALA A 230 16.46 -2.86 -8.42
N LYS A 231 17.45 -2.24 -7.77
CA LYS A 231 17.72 -2.46 -6.34
C LYS A 231 16.59 -1.96 -5.44
N GLU A 232 15.82 -0.96 -5.87
CA GLU A 232 14.73 -0.39 -5.10
C GLU A 232 13.42 -0.60 -5.82
N VAL A 233 12.56 -1.42 -5.25
CA VAL A 233 11.20 -1.67 -5.72
C VAL A 233 10.23 -1.14 -4.68
N LEU A 234 9.36 -0.22 -5.08
CA LEU A 234 8.22 0.21 -4.29
C LEU A 234 7.03 -0.68 -4.63
N PHE A 235 6.56 -1.49 -3.68
CA PHE A 235 5.34 -2.25 -3.82
C PHE A 235 4.17 -1.48 -3.20
N LEU A 236 3.12 -1.23 -3.98
CA LEU A 236 1.96 -0.47 -3.55
C LEU A 236 0.75 -1.39 -3.60
N MET A 237 -0.01 -1.48 -2.52
CA MET A 237 -1.22 -2.30 -2.48
C MET A 237 -2.42 -1.44 -2.07
N ASP A 238 -3.34 -1.18 -3.00
CA ASP A 238 -4.64 -0.60 -2.70
C ASP A 238 -5.72 -1.61 -3.13
N ASN A 239 -6.41 -2.33 -2.24
CA ASN A 239 -6.41 -2.21 -0.78
C ASN A 239 -6.08 -3.54 -0.08
N ALA A 240 -5.19 -3.51 0.92
CA ALA A 240 -4.85 -4.70 1.71
C ALA A 240 -6.06 -5.30 2.44
N PHE A 241 -7.03 -4.48 2.86
CA PHE A 241 -8.27 -4.97 3.48
C PHE A 241 -9.14 -5.74 2.48
N ARG A 242 -9.13 -5.37 1.19
CA ARG A 242 -9.92 -6.08 0.16
C ARG A 242 -9.41 -7.48 -0.12
N PHE A 243 -8.11 -7.72 0.06
CA PHE A 243 -7.54 -9.07 0.07
C PHE A 243 -8.13 -9.92 1.20
N VAL A 244 -8.20 -9.38 2.43
CA VAL A 244 -8.82 -10.07 3.57
C VAL A 244 -10.30 -10.32 3.33
N GLN A 245 -11.03 -9.32 2.83
CA GLN A 245 -12.45 -9.44 2.51
C GLN A 245 -12.70 -10.57 1.49
N ALA A 246 -11.90 -10.63 0.42
CA ALA A 246 -12.00 -11.71 -0.57
C ALA A 246 -11.73 -13.09 0.05
N GLY A 247 -10.75 -13.19 0.96
CA GLY A 247 -10.49 -14.41 1.73
C GLY A 247 -11.66 -14.83 2.62
N SER A 248 -12.33 -13.88 3.27
CA SER A 248 -13.55 -14.14 4.06
C SER A 248 -14.71 -14.65 3.22
N GLU A 249 -14.94 -14.04 2.05
CA GLU A 249 -15.96 -14.49 1.08
C GLU A 249 -15.68 -15.93 0.62
N LEU A 250 -14.44 -16.24 0.24
CA LEU A 250 -14.03 -17.59 -0.16
C LEU A 250 -14.16 -18.59 0.98
N SER A 251 -13.76 -18.21 2.20
CA SER A 251 -13.81 -19.10 3.37
C SER A 251 -15.23 -19.58 3.69
N GLY A 252 -16.21 -18.68 3.61
CA GLY A 252 -17.62 -19.04 3.79
C GLY A 252 -18.09 -20.05 2.75
N LEU A 253 -17.74 -19.83 1.47
CA LEU A 253 -18.11 -20.70 0.36
C LEU A 253 -17.39 -22.06 0.37
N LEU A 254 -16.18 -22.10 0.94
CA LEU A 254 -15.42 -23.33 1.15
C LEU A 254 -15.99 -24.19 2.30
N GLY A 255 -16.97 -23.68 3.06
CA GLY A 255 -17.60 -24.37 4.18
C GLY A 255 -16.74 -24.37 5.45
N ARG A 256 -15.83 -23.40 5.61
CA ARG A 256 -15.07 -23.22 6.85
C ARG A 256 -15.96 -22.54 7.90
N MET A 257 -15.85 -22.97 9.16
CA MET A 257 -16.51 -22.25 10.25
C MET A 257 -15.89 -20.85 10.38
N PRO A 258 -16.71 -19.77 10.43
CA PRO A 258 -16.19 -18.42 10.59
C PRO A 258 -15.58 -18.23 11.98
N ALA A 259 -14.57 -17.36 12.06
CA ALA A 259 -13.93 -16.94 13.29
C ALA A 259 -14.54 -15.61 13.79
N THR A 260 -13.81 -14.90 14.67
CA THR A 260 -14.23 -13.63 15.27
C THR A 260 -14.66 -12.62 14.19
N VAL A 261 -15.79 -11.94 14.41
CA VAL A 261 -16.38 -10.94 13.49
C VAL A 261 -16.72 -11.50 12.09
N GLY A 262 -16.69 -12.82 11.89
CA GLY A 262 -17.05 -13.45 10.61
C GLY A 262 -15.89 -13.64 9.62
N TYR A 263 -14.65 -13.32 10.03
CA TYR A 263 -13.46 -13.54 9.21
C TYR A 263 -13.13 -15.04 9.07
N GLN A 264 -12.28 -15.36 8.11
CA GLN A 264 -11.79 -16.71 7.92
C GLN A 264 -10.92 -17.19 9.11
N PRO A 265 -10.97 -18.48 9.48
CA PRO A 265 -10.12 -19.01 10.55
C PRO A 265 -8.62 -19.03 10.20
N THR A 266 -8.29 -18.88 8.91
CA THR A 266 -6.93 -18.85 8.35
C THR A 266 -6.40 -17.44 8.12
N LEU A 267 -7.06 -16.42 8.68
CA LEU A 267 -6.75 -15.00 8.45
C LEU A 267 -5.27 -14.69 8.63
N LEU A 268 -4.70 -15.08 9.77
CA LEU A 268 -3.30 -14.79 10.11
C LEU A 268 -2.33 -15.45 9.11
N SER A 269 -2.56 -16.72 8.77
CA SER A 269 -1.69 -17.44 7.83
C SER A 269 -1.79 -16.91 6.40
N GLU A 270 -2.98 -16.51 5.95
CA GLU A 270 -3.19 -15.99 4.59
C GLU A 270 -2.62 -14.57 4.45
N VAL A 271 -2.74 -13.73 5.48
CA VAL A 271 -2.04 -12.42 5.52
C VAL A 271 -0.52 -12.64 5.52
N ALA A 272 -0.01 -13.56 6.33
CA ALA A 272 1.42 -13.86 6.38
C ALA A 272 1.97 -14.39 5.03
N GLU A 273 1.21 -15.18 4.28
CA GLU A 273 1.61 -15.69 2.95
C GLU A 273 1.99 -14.57 1.99
N LEU A 274 1.26 -13.45 2.03
CA LEU A 274 1.58 -12.25 1.25
C LEU A 274 2.68 -11.42 1.92
N GLN A 275 2.53 -11.14 3.21
CA GLN A 275 3.37 -10.19 3.93
C GLN A 275 4.81 -10.67 4.09
N GLU A 276 5.05 -11.96 4.32
CA GLU A 276 6.41 -12.47 4.53
C GLU A 276 7.24 -12.55 3.24
N ARG A 277 6.59 -12.52 2.08
CA ARG A 277 7.28 -12.43 0.78
C ARG A 277 7.81 -11.01 0.52
N ILE A 278 7.13 -9.99 1.03
CA ILE A 278 7.60 -8.60 1.01
C ILE A 278 8.83 -8.50 1.92
N SER A 279 9.99 -8.65 1.31
CA SER A 279 11.28 -8.75 2.00
C SER A 279 12.41 -8.22 1.13
N SER A 280 13.47 -7.77 1.80
CA SER A 280 14.72 -7.39 1.16
C SER A 280 15.68 -8.55 1.13
N THR A 281 16.43 -8.66 0.04
CA THR A 281 17.47 -9.68 -0.17
C THR A 281 18.77 -9.01 -0.58
N HIS A 282 19.83 -9.80 -0.75
CA HIS A 282 21.09 -9.28 -1.29
C HIS A 282 20.98 -8.67 -2.70
N SER A 283 19.95 -9.04 -3.47
CA SER A 283 19.71 -8.53 -4.82
C SER A 283 19.07 -7.14 -4.83
N GLY A 284 18.23 -6.85 -3.83
CA GLY A 284 17.51 -5.58 -3.74
C GLY A 284 16.48 -5.55 -2.61
N ASN A 285 15.77 -4.45 -2.53
CA ASN A 285 14.79 -4.17 -1.48
C ASN A 285 13.40 -3.99 -2.08
N ILE A 286 12.39 -4.60 -1.44
CA ILE A 286 10.98 -4.30 -1.69
C ILE A 286 10.49 -3.49 -0.49
N THR A 287 10.21 -2.21 -0.71
CA THR A 287 9.57 -1.35 0.29
C THR A 287 8.09 -1.30 -0.03
N ALA A 288 7.23 -1.65 0.93
CA ALA A 288 5.79 -1.71 0.69
C ALA A 288 5.04 -0.52 1.29
N VAL A 289 4.05 0.00 0.56
CA VAL A 289 3.04 0.94 1.07
C VAL A 289 1.67 0.37 0.76
N GLU A 290 0.92 0.08 1.81
CA GLU A 290 -0.35 -0.63 1.73
C GLU A 290 -1.45 0.29 2.22
N ALA A 291 -2.41 0.60 1.36
CA ALA A 291 -3.61 1.28 1.79
C ALA A 291 -4.47 0.29 2.59
N VAL A 292 -4.81 0.68 3.82
CA VAL A 292 -5.63 -0.13 4.72
C VAL A 292 -6.93 0.59 5.01
N TYR A 293 -8.03 0.02 4.54
CA TYR A 293 -9.36 0.44 4.95
C TYR A 293 -9.65 -0.06 6.37
N VAL A 294 -10.07 0.85 7.25
CA VAL A 294 -10.48 0.54 8.62
C VAL A 294 -12.01 0.49 8.67
N PRO A 295 -12.63 -0.69 8.84
CA PRO A 295 -14.08 -0.82 8.91
C PRO A 295 -14.63 0.00 10.08
N ALA A 296 -15.63 0.84 9.80
CA ALA A 296 -16.28 1.68 10.80
C ALA A 296 -15.32 2.53 11.68
N ASP A 297 -14.13 2.86 11.16
CA ASP A 297 -13.06 3.54 11.90
C ASP A 297 -12.62 2.78 13.19
N ASP A 298 -12.84 1.46 13.27
CA ASP A 298 -12.45 0.59 14.39
C ASP A 298 -11.08 -0.10 14.16
N MET A 299 -10.04 0.42 14.83
CA MET A 299 -8.68 -0.14 14.78
C MET A 299 -8.54 -1.48 15.52
N THR A 300 -9.56 -1.91 16.27
CA THR A 300 -9.57 -3.18 17.00
C THR A 300 -10.10 -4.35 16.17
N ASP A 301 -10.54 -4.09 14.93
CA ASP A 301 -10.97 -5.12 13.99
C ASP A 301 -9.85 -6.18 13.76
N PRO A 302 -10.17 -7.49 13.80
CA PRO A 302 -9.18 -8.56 13.63
C PRO A 302 -8.37 -8.50 12.31
N ALA A 303 -8.96 -8.05 11.20
CA ALA A 303 -8.26 -7.92 9.93
C ALA A 303 -7.24 -6.78 9.98
N VAL A 304 -7.61 -5.65 10.59
CA VAL A 304 -6.71 -4.53 10.81
C VAL A 304 -5.56 -4.95 11.73
N GLY A 305 -5.86 -5.65 12.82
CA GLY A 305 -4.86 -6.21 13.73
C GLY A 305 -3.90 -7.20 13.06
N ALA A 306 -4.41 -8.07 12.18
CA ALA A 306 -3.60 -9.02 11.43
C ALA A 306 -2.64 -8.31 10.48
N ILE A 307 -3.08 -7.27 9.77
CA ILE A 307 -2.22 -6.48 8.87
C ILE A 307 -1.20 -5.68 9.68
N LEU A 308 -1.64 -4.96 10.72
CA LEU A 308 -0.78 -4.12 11.58
C LEU A 308 0.39 -4.87 12.20
N ALA A 309 0.23 -6.17 12.48
CA ALA A 309 1.31 -6.99 13.02
C ALA A 309 2.56 -7.01 12.11
N HIS A 310 2.37 -6.93 10.79
CA HIS A 310 3.45 -6.96 9.80
C HIS A 310 3.98 -5.56 9.42
N LEU A 311 3.30 -4.48 9.81
CA LEU A 311 3.69 -3.11 9.42
C LEU A 311 4.75 -2.52 10.33
N ASP A 312 5.73 -1.84 9.74
CA ASP A 312 6.80 -1.13 10.43
C ASP A 312 6.48 0.35 10.64
N THR A 313 5.75 0.95 9.71
CA THR A 313 5.34 2.35 9.73
C THR A 313 3.84 2.45 9.55
N THR A 314 3.20 3.32 10.33
CA THR A 314 1.77 3.64 10.23
C THR A 314 1.61 5.12 9.91
N VAL A 315 0.98 5.41 8.76
CA VAL A 315 0.65 6.76 8.32
C VAL A 315 -0.85 6.91 8.36
N ILE A 316 -1.36 7.77 9.23
CA ILE A 316 -2.79 7.99 9.41
C ILE A 316 -3.16 9.32 8.74
N LEU A 317 -4.00 9.27 7.72
CA LEU A 317 -4.58 10.43 7.07
C LEU A 317 -5.92 10.79 7.72
N SER A 318 -5.99 12.00 8.27
CA SER A 318 -7.13 12.47 9.06
C SER A 318 -8.03 13.41 8.26
N ARG A 319 -9.34 13.20 8.36
CA ARG A 319 -10.36 14.13 7.84
C ARG A 319 -10.26 15.51 8.50
N ASN A 320 -9.81 15.58 9.75
CA ASN A 320 -9.63 16.86 10.46
C ASN A 320 -8.52 17.69 9.81
N GLN A 321 -7.36 17.09 9.52
CA GLN A 321 -6.26 17.77 8.82
C GLN A 321 -6.69 18.22 7.42
N ALA A 322 -7.40 17.35 6.67
CA ALA A 322 -7.91 17.72 5.35
C ALA A 322 -8.91 18.90 5.43
N ALA A 323 -9.81 18.92 6.43
CA ALA A 323 -10.77 20.01 6.63
C ALA A 323 -10.09 21.35 6.99
N LYS A 324 -8.91 21.31 7.64
CA LYS A 324 -8.06 22.47 7.91
C LYS A 324 -7.25 22.94 6.68
N GLY A 325 -7.37 22.24 5.55
CA GLY A 325 -6.61 22.49 4.32
C GLY A 325 -5.15 22.05 4.41
N ILE A 326 -4.81 21.15 5.33
CA ILE A 326 -3.43 20.67 5.54
C ILE A 326 -3.21 19.48 4.61
N TYR A 327 -2.33 19.64 3.63
CA TYR A 327 -1.94 18.59 2.69
C TYR A 327 -0.42 18.40 2.64
N PRO A 328 0.09 17.16 2.75
CA PRO A 328 -0.67 15.92 2.93
C PRO A 328 -1.39 15.85 4.30
N ALA A 329 -2.57 15.22 4.34
CA ALA A 329 -3.46 15.21 5.51
C ALA A 329 -3.02 14.22 6.61
N VAL A 330 -1.72 14.08 6.82
CA VAL A 330 -1.12 13.17 7.80
C VAL A 330 -1.37 13.71 9.21
N ASP A 331 -1.90 12.87 10.09
CA ASP A 331 -2.00 13.15 11.52
C ASP A 331 -0.62 12.95 12.16
N PRO A 332 0.04 14.03 12.61
CA PRO A 332 1.40 13.97 13.13
C PRO A 332 1.51 13.26 14.49
N LEU A 333 0.39 13.11 15.21
CA LEU A 333 0.35 12.48 16.53
C LEU A 333 -0.05 11.01 16.44
N ALA A 334 -0.95 10.67 15.51
CA ALA A 334 -1.45 9.31 15.33
C ALA A 334 -0.57 8.44 14.40
N SER A 335 0.22 9.07 13.53
CA SER A 335 1.20 8.36 12.68
C SER A 335 2.47 8.03 13.45
N GLY A 336 3.20 6.98 13.07
CA GLY A 336 4.44 6.57 13.73
C GLY A 336 5.26 5.56 12.92
N SER A 337 6.48 5.28 13.38
CA SER A 337 7.38 4.29 12.79
C SER A 337 8.13 3.55 13.89
N ARG A 338 8.37 2.25 13.71
CA ARG A 338 9.23 1.45 14.61
C ARG A 338 10.67 1.99 14.68
N MET A 339 11.11 2.69 13.64
CA MET A 339 12.42 3.32 13.57
C MET A 339 12.51 4.69 14.28
N MET A 340 11.43 5.16 14.93
CA MET A 340 11.46 6.41 15.69
C MET A 340 12.23 6.25 17.01
N ASP A 341 13.54 6.00 16.91
CA ASP A 341 14.44 5.79 18.04
C ASP A 341 15.80 6.49 17.82
N ARG A 342 16.52 6.74 18.92
CA ARG A 342 17.80 7.48 18.89
C ARG A 342 18.95 6.71 18.25
N VAL A 343 18.90 5.37 18.27
CA VAL A 343 19.97 4.51 17.74
C VAL A 343 19.89 4.49 16.23
N THR A 344 18.69 4.37 15.66
CA THR A 344 18.49 4.30 14.21
C THR A 344 18.57 5.68 13.54
N LEU A 345 17.87 6.70 14.06
CA LEU A 345 17.80 8.02 13.41
C LEU A 345 18.90 9.00 13.86
N GLY A 346 19.59 8.67 14.96
CA GLY A 346 20.51 9.59 15.63
C GLY A 346 19.81 10.62 16.53
N ASP A 347 20.59 11.22 17.43
CA ASP A 347 20.06 12.12 18.47
C ASP A 347 19.38 13.38 17.91
N ARG A 348 19.95 13.96 16.84
CA ARG A 348 19.44 15.20 16.25
C ARG A 348 18.02 15.01 15.71
N HIS A 349 17.82 14.04 14.83
CA HIS A 349 16.52 13.79 14.21
C HIS A 349 15.48 13.42 15.27
N TYR A 350 15.80 12.45 16.14
CA TYR A 350 14.89 12.02 17.20
C TYR A 350 14.44 13.18 18.09
N ARG A 351 15.39 14.01 18.56
CA ARG A 351 15.07 15.16 19.43
C ARG A 351 14.17 16.18 18.75
N VAL A 352 14.46 16.54 17.50
CA VAL A 352 13.64 17.49 16.74
C VAL A 352 12.22 16.94 16.54
N ALA A 353 12.10 15.67 16.13
CA ALA A 353 10.80 15.03 15.93
C ALA A 353 9.98 14.96 17.22
N GLN A 354 10.60 14.62 18.36
CA GLN A 354 9.92 14.60 19.67
C GLN A 354 9.44 15.99 20.08
N THR A 355 10.28 17.03 19.99
CA THR A 355 9.87 18.38 20.36
C THR A 355 8.77 18.94 19.45
N VAL A 356 8.79 18.63 18.15
CA VAL A 356 7.68 18.95 17.24
C VAL A 356 6.39 18.26 17.69
N ARG A 357 6.44 16.96 18.03
CA ARG A 357 5.27 16.23 18.57
C ARG A 357 4.77 16.83 19.88
N GLU A 358 5.65 17.20 20.79
CA GLU A 358 5.30 17.84 22.07
C GLU A 358 4.54 19.16 21.85
N HIS A 359 5.02 20.02 20.94
CA HIS A 359 4.33 21.27 20.60
C HIS A 359 2.94 21.01 19.98
N LEU A 360 2.83 20.07 19.05
CA LEU A 360 1.56 19.72 18.41
C LEU A 360 0.57 19.06 19.39
N ALA A 361 1.06 18.20 20.30
CA ALA A 361 0.25 17.59 21.34
C ALA A 361 -0.27 18.65 22.32
N ARG A 362 0.61 19.56 22.78
CA ARG A 362 0.23 20.66 23.65
C ARG A 362 -0.78 21.60 22.99
N TYR A 363 -0.62 21.88 21.70
CA TYR A 363 -1.62 22.64 20.95
C TYR A 363 -2.98 21.95 20.93
N ARG A 364 -3.03 20.65 20.66
CA ARG A 364 -4.27 19.87 20.66
C ARG A 364 -4.96 19.85 22.03
N GLU A 365 -4.21 19.74 23.13
CA GLU A 365 -4.75 19.83 24.50
C GLU A 365 -5.42 21.18 24.79
N LEU A 366 -4.90 22.26 24.20
CA LEU A 366 -5.36 23.63 24.44
C LEU A 366 -6.41 24.09 23.42
N GLU A 367 -6.66 23.33 22.35
CA GLU A 367 -7.56 23.69 21.24
C GLU A 367 -8.98 24.02 21.75
N ASP A 368 -9.52 23.19 22.65
CA ASP A 368 -10.85 23.41 23.25
C ASP A 368 -10.91 24.66 24.13
N ILE A 369 -9.85 24.93 24.90
CA ILE A 369 -9.75 26.13 25.74
C ILE A 369 -9.71 27.37 24.86
N ILE A 370 -8.90 27.33 23.79
CA ILE A 370 -8.78 28.44 22.83
C ILE A 370 -10.12 28.70 22.14
N ALA A 371 -10.85 27.65 21.76
CA ALA A 371 -12.16 27.77 21.12
C ALA A 371 -13.21 28.40 22.04
N MET A 372 -13.19 28.11 23.34
CA MET A 372 -14.17 28.62 24.31
C MET A 372 -13.82 29.99 24.91
N LEU A 373 -12.56 30.21 25.28
CA LEU A 373 -12.11 31.37 26.06
C LEU A 373 -11.19 32.31 25.28
N GLY A 374 -10.77 31.92 24.08
CA GLY A 374 -9.81 32.65 23.26
C GLY A 374 -8.36 32.43 23.68
N MET A 375 -7.42 32.83 22.81
CA MET A 375 -5.97 32.74 23.05
C MET A 375 -5.52 33.52 24.30
N GLU A 376 -6.29 34.52 24.72
CA GLU A 376 -5.98 35.37 25.86
C GLU A 376 -6.11 34.65 27.21
N ALA A 377 -6.83 33.53 27.26
CA ALA A 377 -6.97 32.73 28.49
C ALA A 377 -5.71 31.90 28.81
N LEU A 378 -4.81 31.74 27.84
CA LEU A 378 -3.60 30.93 27.99
C LEU A 378 -2.48 31.69 28.69
N SER A 379 -1.62 30.94 29.40
CA SER A 379 -0.35 31.45 29.93
C SER A 379 0.56 31.93 28.80
N GLU A 380 1.50 32.84 29.08
CA GLU A 380 2.41 33.34 28.03
C GLU A 380 3.24 32.20 27.38
N ALA A 381 3.68 31.22 28.18
CA ALA A 381 4.39 30.06 27.70
C ALA A 381 3.53 29.15 26.79
N ASP A 382 2.27 28.92 27.18
CA ASP A 382 1.33 28.17 26.35
C ASP A 382 0.99 28.90 25.06
N ARG A 383 0.79 30.22 25.11
CA ARG A 383 0.55 31.03 23.89
C ARG A 383 1.70 30.90 22.90
N ARG A 384 2.95 30.98 23.36
CA ARG A 384 4.14 30.80 22.50
C ARG A 384 4.21 29.39 21.92
N THR A 385 3.91 28.38 22.74
CA THR A 385 3.89 26.97 22.29
C THR A 385 2.85 26.74 21.21
N VAL A 386 1.63 27.25 21.41
CA VAL A 386 0.53 27.16 20.45
C VAL A 386 0.86 27.90 19.16
N LEU A 387 1.43 29.11 19.24
CA LEU A 387 1.85 29.87 18.07
C LEU A 387 2.86 29.08 17.23
N ARG A 388 3.91 28.53 17.85
CA ARG A 388 4.91 27.70 17.17
C ARG A 388 4.32 26.42 16.60
N ALA A 389 3.41 25.78 17.33
CA ALA A 389 2.71 24.58 16.85
C ALA A 389 1.88 24.86 15.59
N ARG A 390 1.17 25.99 15.52
CA ARG A 390 0.42 26.42 14.32
C ARG A 390 1.35 26.71 13.14
N LEU A 391 2.47 27.39 13.38
CA LEU A 391 3.49 27.62 12.35
C LEU A 391 4.08 26.30 11.82
N LEU A 392 4.43 25.37 12.73
CA LEU A 392 4.91 24.04 12.39
C LEU A 392 3.88 23.23 11.60
N GLU A 393 2.61 23.24 12.01
CA GLU A 393 1.53 22.56 11.31
C GLU A 393 1.37 23.09 9.87
N ARG A 394 1.46 24.40 9.67
CA ARG A 394 1.47 25.01 8.33
C ARG A 394 2.73 24.65 7.56
N TYR A 395 3.89 24.70 8.19
CA TYR A 395 5.16 24.33 7.57
C TYR A 395 5.17 22.88 7.09
N LEU A 396 4.60 21.94 7.83
CA LEU A 396 4.57 20.52 7.45
C LEU A 396 3.72 20.23 6.20
N THR A 397 2.92 21.19 5.72
CA THR A 397 2.29 21.10 4.40
C THR A 397 3.33 21.15 3.28
N GLN A 398 3.03 20.53 2.14
CA GLN A 398 3.97 20.47 1.03
C GLN A 398 3.26 20.39 -0.31
N PRO A 399 3.63 21.22 -1.30
CA PRO A 399 3.12 21.09 -2.64
C PRO A 399 3.76 19.86 -3.31
N PHE A 400 2.92 18.97 -3.81
CA PHE A 400 3.36 17.73 -4.47
C PHE A 400 3.50 17.91 -5.97
N PHE A 401 4.42 17.17 -6.58
CA PHE A 401 4.64 17.23 -8.03
C PHE A 401 3.44 16.72 -8.81
N VAL A 402 2.81 15.64 -8.31
CA VAL A 402 1.72 14.95 -9.02
C VAL A 402 0.41 15.75 -9.13
N VAL A 403 0.26 16.84 -8.37
CA VAL A 403 -0.91 17.73 -8.42
C VAL A 403 -0.54 19.16 -8.80
N ALA A 404 0.68 19.40 -9.28
CA ALA A 404 1.16 20.74 -9.60
C ALA A 404 0.28 21.42 -10.67
N ASP A 405 -0.13 20.68 -11.70
CA ASP A 405 -0.97 21.20 -12.79
C ASP A 405 -2.38 21.57 -12.31
N HIS A 406 -2.93 20.82 -11.35
CA HIS A 406 -4.25 21.06 -10.79
C HIS A 406 -4.27 22.22 -9.79
N THR A 407 -3.20 22.39 -9.02
CA THR A 407 -3.11 23.40 -7.96
C THR A 407 -2.51 24.72 -8.44
N GLY A 408 -1.76 24.70 -9.54
CA GLY A 408 -0.95 25.84 -10.01
C GLY A 408 0.26 26.14 -9.12
N ILE A 409 0.56 25.30 -8.12
CA ILE A 409 1.71 25.44 -7.23
C ILE A 409 2.77 24.43 -7.64
N ALA A 410 4.00 24.91 -7.89
CA ALA A 410 5.11 24.03 -8.25
C ALA A 410 5.41 23.04 -7.11
N GLY A 411 5.47 21.75 -7.45
CA GLY A 411 5.82 20.69 -6.51
C GLY A 411 7.24 20.85 -5.97
N ALA A 412 7.45 20.37 -4.74
CA ALA A 412 8.74 20.45 -4.06
C ALA A 412 9.11 19.13 -3.39
N SER A 413 10.38 18.75 -3.50
CA SER A 413 11.00 17.68 -2.69
C SER A 413 11.95 18.34 -1.70
N VAL A 414 11.87 17.96 -0.42
CA VAL A 414 12.60 18.64 0.65
C VAL A 414 13.59 17.66 1.29
N PRO A 415 14.91 17.93 1.25
CA PRO A 415 15.89 17.11 1.94
C PRO A 415 15.65 17.10 3.45
N LEU A 416 15.83 15.93 4.09
CA LEU A 416 15.67 15.80 5.55
C LEU A 416 16.50 16.84 6.33
N ALA A 417 17.72 17.12 5.89
CA ALA A 417 18.59 18.09 6.56
C ALA A 417 17.97 19.50 6.64
N THR A 418 17.27 19.92 5.58
CA THR A 418 16.51 21.19 5.53
C THR A 418 15.31 21.12 6.48
N THR A 419 14.54 20.03 6.44
CA THR A 419 13.40 19.82 7.34
C THR A 419 13.81 19.93 8.81
N LEU A 420 14.93 19.28 9.19
CA LEU A 420 15.45 19.33 10.55
C LEU A 420 15.90 20.72 10.96
N ALA A 421 16.64 21.43 10.10
CA ALA A 421 17.12 22.78 10.39
C ALA A 421 15.96 23.77 10.56
N ASP A 422 14.97 23.72 9.67
CA ASP A 422 13.79 24.60 9.74
C ASP A 422 12.98 24.33 11.01
N CYS A 423 12.72 23.05 11.34
CA CYS A 423 12.04 22.69 12.58
C CYS A 423 12.81 23.13 13.83
N GLU A 424 14.14 23.00 13.86
CA GLU A 424 14.97 23.54 14.96
C GLU A 424 14.80 25.05 15.11
N ASP A 425 14.70 25.78 14.00
CA ASP A 425 14.53 27.23 14.02
C ASP A 425 13.13 27.67 14.46
N PHE A 426 12.08 26.92 14.08
CA PHE A 426 10.73 27.09 14.65
C PHE A 426 10.73 26.85 16.16
N ILE A 427 11.36 25.76 16.63
CA ILE A 427 11.44 25.42 18.06
C ILE A 427 12.17 26.52 18.86
N LYS A 428 13.24 27.11 18.29
CA LYS A 428 13.98 28.22 18.92
C LYS A 428 13.20 29.54 18.92
N GLY A 429 12.18 29.67 18.06
CA GLY A 429 11.37 30.88 17.90
C GLY A 429 11.88 31.86 16.86
N SER A 430 12.74 31.42 15.95
CA SER A 430 13.35 32.29 14.92
C SER A 430 12.34 32.77 13.87
N TYR A 431 11.13 32.20 13.88
CA TYR A 431 10.02 32.49 12.98
C TYR A 431 8.77 32.99 13.71
N ASP A 432 8.85 33.32 15.01
CA ASP A 432 7.68 33.68 15.83
C ASP A 432 6.95 34.94 15.33
N GLU A 433 7.65 35.84 14.63
CA GLU A 433 7.07 37.07 14.05
C GLU A 433 6.44 36.87 12.67
N LEU A 434 6.62 35.69 12.06
CA LEU A 434 6.05 35.41 10.74
C LEU A 434 4.55 35.09 10.85
N PRO A 435 3.72 35.62 9.93
CA PRO A 435 2.34 35.18 9.83
C PRO A 435 2.24 33.74 9.27
N GLU A 436 1.23 33.00 9.70
CA GLU A 436 1.05 31.55 9.43
C GLU A 436 0.98 31.21 7.94
N ASP A 437 0.39 32.09 7.13
CA ASP A 437 0.26 31.95 5.68
C ASP A 437 1.62 31.86 4.98
N ARG A 438 2.66 32.51 5.52
CA ARG A 438 4.03 32.46 4.98
C ARG A 438 4.71 31.11 5.15
N CYS A 439 4.16 30.23 5.99
CA CYS A 439 4.66 28.87 6.20
C CYS A 439 3.89 27.81 5.39
N TYR A 440 2.76 28.17 4.78
CA TYR A 440 1.87 27.23 4.10
C TYR A 440 2.32 26.88 2.67
N MET A 441 2.26 25.60 2.30
CA MET A 441 2.57 25.04 0.97
C MET A 441 3.96 25.45 0.45
N ARG A 442 5.00 25.30 1.28
CA ARG A 442 6.39 25.64 0.93
C ARG A 442 7.33 24.44 0.96
N ALA A 443 8.43 24.57 0.22
CA ALA A 443 9.55 23.63 0.27
C ALA A 443 10.33 23.76 1.59
N GLY A 444 10.97 24.91 1.82
CA GLY A 444 11.73 25.22 3.03
C GLY A 444 11.60 26.70 3.42
N MET A 445 12.22 27.06 4.55
CA MET A 445 12.16 28.40 5.15
C MET A 445 13.36 29.30 4.81
N GLU A 446 14.28 28.83 3.96
CA GLU A 446 15.39 29.65 3.49
C GLU A 446 14.88 30.90 2.73
N GLY A 447 15.40 32.07 3.11
CA GLY A 447 15.05 33.35 2.48
C GLY A 447 13.66 33.91 2.84
N VAL A 448 13.02 33.42 3.90
CA VAL A 448 11.70 33.91 4.36
C VAL A 448 11.80 35.07 5.35
N ARG A 449 12.99 35.29 5.92
CA ARG A 449 13.27 36.39 6.86
C ARG A 449 13.51 37.72 6.15
#